data_AF-A0AAW5AUQ8-F1
#
_entry.id   AF-A0AAW5AUQ8-F1
#
_cell.length_a   1.000
_cell.length_b   1.000
_cell.length_c   1.000
_cell.angle_alpha   90.00
_cell.angle_beta   90.00
_cell.angle_gamma   90.00
#
_symmetry.space_group_name_H-M   'P 1'
#
loop_
_entity.id
_entity.type
_entity.pdbx_description
1 polymer ?
#
loop_
_entity_poly.entity_id
_entity_poly.type
_entity_poly.pdbx_seq_one_letter_code
_entity_poly.pdbx_strand_id
1 'polypeptide(L)'
;MKAKEVIKRIFVQLNVLSTINRLRYYKKQRVYYNVNNAKYKKRCLFIYIVDPFIEKAFPERHQNLWQAKEMARIIGTRGYVVDVVDYMNRNAKLKFNYDMVVGLIPRGIDIYTKHMNPGCLRIAYLTSMNLAITTGNEKIRLDELKQRRGIELSPRRGSSTVIGKEIEQFDGAWYIGNKYNFHSYDCFKMPPSFRIVNSGYAFDWAKENIERDSKSFVFFASSGQVHKGLDLLLELFSQHLKDYTLYVCGWKLRKECNLLEMSIG
;
A
#
# COMPACT_ATOMS: atom_id res chain seq x y z
N MET A 1 -23.60 29.43 27.13
CA MET A 1 -24.24 28.13 26.80
C MET A 1 -23.66 27.44 25.56
N LYS A 2 -23.30 28.12 24.46
CA LYS A 2 -22.87 27.49 23.20
C LYS A 2 -21.61 26.59 23.25
N ALA A 3 -20.66 26.82 24.16
CA ALA A 3 -19.40 26.05 24.21
C ALA A 3 -19.57 24.61 24.73
N LYS A 4 -20.47 24.39 25.72
CA LYS A 4 -20.70 23.06 26.32
C LYS A 4 -21.42 22.12 25.34
N GLU A 5 -22.38 22.62 24.56
CA GLU A 5 -23.02 21.86 23.47
C GLU A 5 -22.03 21.42 22.39
N VAL A 6 -21.11 22.32 21.98
CA VAL A 6 -20.11 22.04 20.94
C VAL A 6 -19.12 20.98 21.41
N ILE A 7 -18.61 21.10 22.64
CA ILE A 7 -17.71 20.10 23.24
C ILE A 7 -18.40 18.73 23.34
N LYS A 8 -19.67 18.70 23.78
CA LYS A 8 -20.45 17.46 23.87
C LYS A 8 -20.66 16.82 22.49
N ARG A 9 -20.94 17.61 21.44
CA ARG A 9 -21.06 17.10 20.06
C ARG A 9 -19.74 16.55 19.51
N ILE A 10 -18.62 17.24 19.74
CA ILE A 10 -17.30 16.76 19.34
C ILE A 10 -16.97 15.45 20.05
N PHE A 11 -17.22 15.36 21.36
CA PHE A 11 -16.94 14.17 22.15
C PHE A 11 -17.80 12.97 21.71
N VAL A 12 -19.09 13.20 21.41
CA VAL A 12 -19.98 12.18 20.84
C VAL A 12 -19.50 11.74 19.46
N GLN A 13 -19.12 12.67 18.57
CA GLN A 13 -18.59 12.33 17.25
C GLN A 13 -17.28 11.53 17.34
N LEU A 14 -16.36 11.90 18.25
CA LEU A 14 -15.13 11.15 18.51
C LEU A 14 -15.41 9.74 19.04
N ASN A 15 -16.38 9.58 19.93
CA ASN A 15 -16.81 8.27 20.45
C ASN A 15 -17.51 7.40 19.40
N VAL A 16 -18.29 8.01 18.51
CA VAL A 16 -18.91 7.32 17.38
C VAL A 16 -17.84 6.88 16.38
N LEU A 17 -16.90 7.77 16.02
CA LEU A 17 -15.78 7.46 15.14
C LEU A 17 -14.88 6.37 15.72
N SER A 18 -14.57 6.43 17.01
CA SER A 18 -13.76 5.40 17.69
C SER A 18 -14.48 4.05 17.70
N THR A 19 -15.79 4.04 17.93
CA THR A 19 -16.63 2.83 17.88
C THR A 19 -16.70 2.25 16.46
N ILE A 20 -16.91 3.09 15.44
CA ILE A 20 -16.90 2.68 14.02
C ILE A 20 -15.54 2.11 13.63
N ASN A 21 -14.45 2.76 14.03
CA ASN A 21 -13.09 2.29 13.76
C ASN A 21 -12.81 0.96 14.45
N ARG A 22 -13.31 0.78 15.69
CA ARG A 22 -13.22 -0.49 16.42
C ARG A 22 -14.01 -1.60 15.74
N LEU A 23 -15.24 -1.32 15.28
CA LEU A 23 -16.05 -2.28 14.51
C LEU A 23 -15.39 -2.65 13.18
N ARG A 24 -14.83 -1.67 12.46
CA ARG A 24 -14.05 -1.89 11.24
C ARG A 24 -12.83 -2.76 11.51
N TYR A 25 -12.09 -2.48 12.59
CA TYR A 25 -10.96 -3.30 13.02
C TYR A 25 -11.38 -4.75 13.27
N TYR A 26 -12.43 -4.99 14.06
CA TYR A 26 -12.92 -6.34 14.33
C TYR A 26 -13.42 -7.07 13.09
N LYS A 27 -14.03 -6.38 12.12
CA LYS A 27 -14.38 -6.98 10.83
C LYS A 27 -13.12 -7.47 10.10
N LYS A 28 -12.05 -6.67 10.08
CA LYS A 28 -10.77 -7.06 9.46
C LYS A 28 -10.08 -8.24 10.13
N GLN A 29 -10.40 -8.54 11.39
CA GLN A 29 -9.86 -9.71 12.11
C GLN A 29 -10.57 -11.03 11.77
N ARG A 30 -11.49 -11.04 10.79
CA ARG A 30 -12.19 -12.25 10.34
C ARG A 30 -11.53 -12.87 9.12
N VAL A 31 -11.79 -14.16 8.93
CA VAL A 31 -11.56 -14.85 7.66
C VAL A 31 -12.87 -14.81 6.87
N TYR A 32 -12.79 -14.38 5.62
CA TYR A 32 -13.91 -14.28 4.69
C TYR A 32 -13.88 -15.49 3.77
N TYR A 33 -14.79 -16.43 4.00
CA TYR A 33 -14.81 -17.69 3.28
C TYR A 33 -15.59 -17.59 1.97
N ASN A 34 -15.09 -18.23 0.92
CA ASN A 34 -15.71 -18.36 -0.40
C ASN A 34 -16.17 -17.01 -0.99
N VAL A 35 -15.27 -16.02 -1.04
CA VAL A 35 -15.59 -14.66 -1.50
C VAL A 35 -15.97 -14.59 -2.98
N ASN A 36 -15.64 -15.63 -3.75
CA ASN A 36 -15.94 -15.77 -5.17
C ASN A 36 -17.18 -16.64 -5.44
N ASN A 37 -17.91 -17.08 -4.40
CA ASN A 37 -19.13 -17.90 -4.50
C ASN A 37 -18.98 -19.16 -5.37
N ALA A 38 -17.79 -19.75 -5.36
CA ALA A 38 -17.46 -20.91 -6.18
C ALA A 38 -17.85 -22.23 -5.50
N LYS A 39 -17.97 -23.30 -6.30
CA LYS A 39 -18.28 -24.66 -5.85
C LYS A 39 -17.21 -25.66 -6.29
N TYR A 40 -15.94 -25.31 -6.07
CA TYR A 40 -14.81 -26.18 -6.38
C TYR A 40 -14.33 -26.94 -5.14
N LYS A 41 -13.55 -28.01 -5.37
CA LYS A 41 -12.91 -28.79 -4.30
C LYS A 41 -11.63 -28.13 -3.78
N LYS A 42 -10.83 -27.52 -4.68
CA LYS A 42 -9.57 -26.87 -4.31
C LYS A 42 -9.81 -25.52 -3.66
N ARG A 43 -8.98 -25.17 -2.67
CA ARG A 43 -9.08 -23.90 -1.92
C ARG A 43 -7.80 -23.08 -2.02
N CYS A 44 -7.98 -21.77 -2.20
CA CYS A 44 -6.92 -20.78 -2.16
C CYS A 44 -7.12 -19.87 -0.94
N LEU A 45 -6.10 -19.73 -0.10
CA LEU A 45 -6.04 -18.69 0.91
C LEU A 45 -5.38 -17.44 0.31
N PHE A 46 -6.10 -16.33 0.28
CA PHE A 46 -5.58 -15.05 -0.19
C PHE A 46 -5.38 -14.10 1.00
N ILE A 47 -4.12 -13.91 1.40
CA ILE A 47 -3.73 -13.03 2.52
C ILE A 47 -3.48 -11.63 1.95
N TYR A 48 -4.53 -10.81 1.93
CA TYR A 48 -4.47 -9.45 1.38
C TYR A 48 -5.51 -8.52 2.04
N ILE A 49 -6.00 -7.48 1.36
CA ILE A 49 -7.03 -6.60 1.90
C ILE A 49 -8.40 -7.26 1.83
N VAL A 50 -9.16 -7.17 2.93
CA VAL A 50 -10.52 -7.74 2.99
C VAL A 50 -11.62 -6.73 2.64
N ASP A 51 -11.33 -5.42 2.70
CA ASP A 51 -12.32 -4.35 2.48
C ASP A 51 -13.23 -4.57 1.24
N PRO A 52 -12.71 -4.98 0.07
CA PRO A 52 -13.53 -5.19 -1.13
C PRO A 52 -14.62 -6.26 -0.96
N PHE A 53 -14.41 -7.23 -0.07
CA PHE A 53 -15.30 -8.38 0.12
C PHE A 53 -16.32 -8.17 1.25
N ILE A 54 -16.25 -7.03 1.94
CA ILE A 54 -17.10 -6.72 3.10
C ILE A 54 -18.08 -5.58 2.79
N GLU A 55 -17.59 -4.57 2.06
CA GLU A 55 -18.36 -3.36 1.81
C GLU A 55 -19.49 -3.63 0.80
N LYS A 56 -20.72 -3.21 1.15
CA LYS A 56 -21.91 -3.40 0.30
C LYS A 56 -21.81 -2.61 -1.00
N ALA A 57 -21.35 -1.36 -0.90
CA ALA A 57 -20.98 -0.54 -2.04
C ALA A 57 -19.48 -0.68 -2.26
N PHE A 58 -19.05 -0.77 -3.52
CA PHE A 58 -17.64 -0.94 -3.82
C PHE A 58 -16.84 0.34 -3.52
N PRO A 59 -15.79 0.29 -2.69
CA PRO A 59 -15.04 1.48 -2.35
C PRO A 59 -14.08 1.92 -3.47
N GLU A 60 -14.41 3.01 -4.16
CA GLU A 60 -13.59 3.62 -5.22
C GLU A 60 -12.50 4.57 -4.67
N ARG A 61 -11.75 4.13 -3.66
CA ARG A 61 -10.73 4.97 -3.01
C ARG A 61 -9.29 4.65 -3.42
N HIS A 62 -9.04 3.41 -3.85
CA HIS A 62 -7.70 2.97 -4.23
C HIS A 62 -7.76 1.74 -5.13
N GLN A 63 -6.89 1.69 -6.14
CA GLN A 63 -6.89 0.65 -7.16
C GLN A 63 -6.73 -0.78 -6.64
N ASN A 64 -6.00 -0.97 -5.53
CA ASN A 64 -5.81 -2.28 -4.93
C ASN A 64 -7.13 -2.98 -4.58
N LEU A 65 -8.21 -2.23 -4.33
CA LEU A 65 -9.51 -2.78 -3.95
C LEU A 65 -10.14 -3.56 -5.10
N TRP A 66 -10.05 -3.05 -6.33
CA TRP A 66 -10.65 -3.71 -7.49
C TRP A 66 -9.74 -4.85 -7.95
N GLN A 67 -8.42 -4.63 -7.90
CA GLN A 67 -7.43 -5.67 -8.18
C GLN A 67 -7.59 -6.87 -7.26
N ALA A 68 -7.86 -6.66 -5.97
CA ALA A 68 -8.12 -7.75 -5.02
C ALA A 68 -9.33 -8.59 -5.42
N LYS A 69 -10.45 -7.95 -5.81
CA LYS A 69 -11.63 -8.67 -6.32
C LYS A 69 -11.30 -9.43 -7.59
N GLU A 70 -10.59 -8.80 -8.50
CA GLU A 70 -10.29 -9.38 -9.80
C GLU A 70 -9.32 -10.57 -9.68
N MET A 71 -8.31 -10.48 -8.81
CA MET A 71 -7.45 -11.60 -8.47
C MET A 71 -8.26 -12.77 -7.91
N ALA A 72 -9.17 -12.53 -6.95
CA ALA A 72 -10.02 -13.58 -6.41
C ALA A 72 -10.94 -14.21 -7.48
N ARG A 73 -11.48 -13.40 -8.40
CA ARG A 73 -12.27 -13.88 -9.53
C ARG A 73 -11.44 -14.75 -10.47
N ILE A 74 -10.27 -14.29 -10.90
CA ILE A 74 -9.35 -15.02 -11.79
C ILE A 74 -8.91 -16.33 -11.16
N ILE A 75 -8.50 -16.33 -9.89
CA ILE A 75 -8.18 -17.56 -9.15
C ILE A 75 -9.37 -18.53 -9.17
N GLY A 76 -10.59 -18.01 -8.99
CA GLY A 76 -11.83 -18.76 -9.15
C GLY A 76 -12.00 -19.40 -10.52
N THR A 77 -11.69 -18.69 -11.61
CA THR A 77 -11.75 -19.27 -12.97
C THR A 77 -10.75 -20.41 -13.19
N ARG A 78 -9.75 -20.54 -12.31
CA ARG A 78 -8.78 -21.65 -12.31
C ARG A 78 -9.17 -22.80 -11.39
N GLY A 79 -10.41 -22.84 -10.91
CA GLY A 79 -10.96 -23.97 -10.16
C GLY A 79 -10.72 -23.94 -8.65
N TYR A 80 -10.54 -22.75 -8.08
CA TYR A 80 -10.33 -22.57 -6.63
C TYR A 80 -11.51 -21.84 -5.96
N VAL A 81 -11.91 -22.32 -4.80
CA VAL A 81 -12.67 -21.52 -3.83
C VAL A 81 -11.70 -20.57 -3.13
N VAL A 82 -12.01 -19.28 -3.09
CA VAL A 82 -11.10 -18.27 -2.52
C VAL A 82 -11.59 -17.84 -1.15
N ASP A 83 -10.75 -18.04 -0.13
CA ASP A 83 -10.93 -17.45 1.19
C ASP A 83 -9.95 -16.29 1.35
N VAL A 84 -10.38 -15.20 1.99
CA VAL A 84 -9.58 -13.99 2.16
C VAL A 84 -9.37 -13.69 3.63
N VAL A 85 -8.16 -13.31 3.99
CA VAL A 85 -7.79 -12.87 5.33
C VAL A 85 -6.98 -11.59 5.26
N ASP A 86 -7.21 -10.68 6.20
CA ASP A 86 -6.51 -9.40 6.21
C ASP A 86 -5.00 -9.60 6.41
N TYR A 87 -4.18 -8.90 5.64
CA TYR A 87 -2.71 -8.97 5.71
C TYR A 87 -2.12 -8.47 7.03
N MET A 88 -2.95 -8.00 7.97
CA MET A 88 -2.55 -7.67 9.34
C MET A 88 -3.03 -8.69 10.37
N ASN A 89 -3.86 -9.66 9.98
CA ASN A 89 -4.44 -10.64 10.90
C ASN A 89 -3.50 -11.82 11.14
N ARG A 90 -2.68 -11.72 12.18
CA ARG A 90 -1.71 -12.75 12.61
C ARG A 90 -2.33 -13.92 13.37
N ASN A 91 -3.60 -13.81 13.77
CA ASN A 91 -4.25 -14.76 14.67
C ASN A 91 -5.50 -15.39 14.05
N ALA A 92 -5.60 -15.36 12.71
CA ALA A 92 -6.77 -15.85 12.02
C ALA A 92 -6.91 -17.37 12.21
N LYS A 93 -8.10 -17.81 12.59
CA LYS A 93 -8.43 -19.24 12.74
C LYS A 93 -9.01 -19.76 11.43
N LEU A 94 -8.22 -20.57 10.72
CA LEU A 94 -8.60 -21.15 9.44
C LEU A 94 -9.43 -22.42 9.66
N LYS A 95 -10.54 -22.55 8.91
CA LYS A 95 -11.44 -23.71 8.98
C LYS A 95 -11.06 -24.86 8.04
N PHE A 96 -10.26 -24.57 7.02
CA PHE A 96 -9.95 -25.49 5.93
C PHE A 96 -8.45 -25.59 5.73
N ASN A 97 -8.05 -26.63 5.01
CA ASN A 97 -6.74 -26.70 4.40
C ASN A 97 -6.79 -26.17 2.97
N TYR A 98 -5.64 -25.75 2.45
CA TYR A 98 -5.51 -25.02 1.20
C TYR A 98 -4.53 -25.73 0.25
N ASP A 99 -4.85 -25.63 -1.04
CA ASP A 99 -4.03 -26.13 -2.15
C ASP A 99 -3.20 -24.99 -2.78
N MET A 100 -3.52 -23.75 -2.43
CA MET A 100 -2.75 -22.57 -2.81
C MET A 100 -2.83 -21.50 -1.73
N VAL A 101 -1.72 -20.82 -1.47
CA VAL A 101 -1.65 -19.64 -0.61
C VAL A 101 -1.03 -18.50 -1.41
N VAL A 102 -1.74 -17.39 -1.50
CA VAL A 102 -1.21 -16.13 -2.05
C VAL A 102 -1.01 -15.17 -0.89
N GLY A 103 0.25 -14.87 -0.56
CA GLY A 103 0.62 -14.08 0.61
C GLY A 103 1.16 -12.71 0.25
N LEU A 104 0.66 -11.63 0.87
CA LEU A 104 1.35 -10.33 0.81
C LEU A 104 2.68 -10.40 1.56
N ILE A 105 3.80 -10.28 0.85
CA ILE A 105 5.16 -10.36 1.42
C ILE A 105 5.89 -9.01 1.24
N PRO A 106 6.66 -8.53 2.23
CA PRO A 106 6.81 -9.06 3.60
C PRO A 106 5.66 -8.63 4.51
N ARG A 107 5.14 -9.56 5.31
CA ARG A 107 4.25 -9.26 6.46
C ARG A 107 4.48 -10.10 7.71
N GLY A 108 5.30 -11.15 7.62
CA GLY A 108 5.56 -12.08 8.73
C GLY A 108 4.29 -12.77 9.22
N ILE A 109 3.37 -13.06 8.30
CA ILE A 109 2.14 -13.79 8.60
C ILE A 109 2.32 -15.23 8.14
N ASP A 110 2.39 -16.13 9.12
CA ASP A 110 2.39 -17.58 8.91
C ASP A 110 1.25 -18.24 9.70
N ILE A 111 0.02 -17.96 9.28
CA ILE A 111 -1.19 -18.60 9.81
C ILE A 111 -1.57 -19.86 9.04
N TYR A 112 -0.87 -20.14 7.94
CA TYR A 112 -1.30 -21.10 6.93
C TYR A 112 -0.44 -22.36 6.86
N THR A 113 0.79 -22.37 7.39
CA THR A 113 1.69 -23.53 7.26
C THR A 113 1.06 -24.83 7.76
N LYS A 114 0.32 -24.80 8.88
CA LYS A 114 -0.39 -25.98 9.43
C LYS A 114 -1.67 -26.36 8.67
N HIS A 115 -2.07 -25.53 7.71
CA HIS A 115 -3.29 -25.67 6.91
C HIS A 115 -2.96 -25.88 5.42
N MET A 116 -1.73 -26.28 5.08
CA MET A 116 -1.37 -26.61 3.70
C MET A 116 -1.66 -28.09 3.41
N ASN A 117 -2.38 -28.37 2.32
CA ASN A 117 -2.45 -29.71 1.77
C ASN A 117 -1.09 -30.12 1.18
N PRO A 118 -0.81 -31.43 1.03
CA PRO A 118 0.34 -31.89 0.26
C PRO A 118 0.35 -31.27 -1.15
N GLY A 119 1.49 -30.67 -1.54
CA GLY A 119 1.63 -29.98 -2.84
C GLY A 119 0.97 -28.60 -2.91
N CYS A 120 0.63 -27.98 -1.76
CA CYS A 120 0.10 -26.62 -1.73
C CYS A 120 1.08 -25.63 -2.36
N LEU A 121 0.60 -24.87 -3.34
CA LEU A 121 1.39 -23.81 -4.00
C LEU A 121 1.48 -22.57 -3.09
N ARG A 122 2.68 -22.04 -2.90
CA ARG A 122 2.93 -20.78 -2.17
C ARG A 122 3.34 -19.71 -3.16
N ILE A 123 2.52 -18.66 -3.26
CA ILE A 123 2.74 -17.54 -4.16
C ILE A 123 3.02 -16.27 -3.35
N ALA A 124 4.18 -15.66 -3.57
CA ALA A 124 4.59 -14.42 -2.92
C ALA A 124 4.01 -13.23 -3.70
N TYR A 125 3.15 -12.44 -3.08
CA TYR A 125 2.63 -11.21 -3.67
C TYR A 125 3.43 -10.00 -3.17
N LEU A 126 4.26 -9.44 -4.05
CA LEU A 126 5.23 -8.37 -3.80
C LEU A 126 4.68 -7.05 -4.35
N THR A 127 4.24 -6.17 -3.45
CA THR A 127 3.63 -4.88 -3.84
C THR A 127 4.59 -3.70 -3.78
N SER A 128 5.84 -3.93 -3.39
CA SER A 128 6.87 -2.90 -3.27
C SER A 128 8.25 -3.44 -3.62
N MET A 129 9.23 -2.55 -3.66
CA MET A 129 10.66 -2.90 -3.64
C MET A 129 11.02 -3.64 -2.33
N ASN A 130 12.11 -4.39 -2.36
CA ASN A 130 12.75 -4.95 -1.18
C ASN A 130 12.97 -3.86 -0.13
N LEU A 131 12.47 -4.10 1.10
CA LEU A 131 12.49 -3.12 2.16
C LEU A 131 13.91 -2.80 2.65
N ALA A 132 14.84 -3.74 2.55
CA ALA A 132 16.25 -3.49 2.89
C ALA A 132 16.84 -2.40 1.98
N ILE A 133 16.60 -2.51 0.67
CA ILE A 133 17.03 -1.51 -0.32
C ILE A 133 16.27 -0.20 -0.16
N THR A 134 14.94 -0.26 0.05
CA THR A 134 14.10 0.94 0.22
C THR A 134 14.52 1.77 1.43
N THR A 135 14.84 1.11 2.55
CA THR A 135 15.30 1.78 3.78
C THR A 135 16.65 2.47 3.56
N GLY A 136 17.58 1.80 2.86
CA GLY A 136 18.86 2.41 2.49
C GLY A 136 18.69 3.65 1.60
N ASN A 137 17.84 3.56 0.57
CA ASN A 137 17.54 4.68 -0.32
C ASN A 137 16.88 5.86 0.40
N GLU A 138 15.97 5.61 1.36
CA GLU A 138 15.39 6.68 2.17
C GLU A 138 16.45 7.35 3.05
N LYS A 139 17.34 6.56 3.67
CA LYS A 139 18.43 7.10 4.49
C LYS A 139 19.35 8.01 3.67
N ILE A 140 19.77 7.57 2.48
CA ILE A 140 20.64 8.37 1.59
C ILE A 140 19.98 9.74 1.30
N ARG A 141 18.69 9.76 0.94
CA ARG A 141 17.97 11.01 0.67
C ARG A 141 17.89 11.94 1.88
N LEU A 142 17.72 11.39 3.07
CA LEU A 142 17.69 12.17 4.32
C LEU A 142 19.07 12.70 4.70
N ASP A 143 20.12 11.90 4.51
CA ASP A 143 21.51 12.31 4.74
C ASP A 143 21.90 13.45 3.78
N GLU A 144 21.54 13.32 2.49
CA GLU A 144 21.74 14.37 1.48
C GLU A 144 21.02 15.66 1.90
N LEU A 145 19.76 15.59 2.33
CA LEU A 145 19.00 16.76 2.81
C LEU A 145 19.70 17.43 3.99
N LYS A 146 20.18 16.63 4.96
CA LYS A 146 20.93 17.12 6.10
C LYS A 146 22.22 17.82 5.66
N GLN A 147 22.94 17.28 4.68
CA GLN A 147 24.15 17.90 4.15
C GLN A 147 23.87 19.25 3.47
N ARG A 148 22.82 19.33 2.64
CA ARG A 148 22.50 20.56 1.91
C ARG A 148 21.87 21.65 2.78
N ARG A 149 21.07 21.26 3.79
CA ARG A 149 20.17 22.19 4.51
C ARG A 149 20.36 22.22 6.02
N GLY A 150 21.17 21.32 6.58
CA GLY A 150 21.31 21.16 8.02
C GLY A 150 20.05 20.59 8.71
N ILE A 151 19.04 20.16 7.95
CA ILE A 151 17.78 19.65 8.48
C ILE A 151 17.81 18.13 8.54
N GLU A 152 17.40 17.59 9.68
CA GLU A 152 17.24 16.16 9.89
C GLU A 152 15.76 15.81 10.03
N LEU A 153 15.30 14.85 9.21
CA LEU A 153 13.94 14.31 9.27
C LEU A 153 14.00 12.82 9.59
N SER A 154 13.02 12.33 10.34
CA SER A 154 12.95 10.90 10.67
C SER A 154 12.49 10.06 9.47
N PRO A 155 13.08 8.87 9.25
CA PRO A 155 12.63 7.91 8.24
C PRO A 155 11.12 7.61 8.38
N ARG A 156 10.43 7.47 7.24
CA ARG A 156 8.99 7.18 7.19
C ARG A 156 8.68 5.74 6.77
N ARG A 157 9.61 5.03 6.15
CA ARG A 157 9.38 3.69 5.55
C ARG A 157 9.99 2.53 6.35
N GLY A 158 10.36 2.75 7.60
CA GLY A 158 10.81 1.67 8.50
C GLY A 158 9.73 0.61 8.69
N SER A 159 10.02 -0.63 8.28
CA SER A 159 9.23 -1.81 8.63
C SER A 159 10.11 -2.73 9.46
N SER A 160 9.55 -3.30 10.53
CA SER A 160 10.27 -4.27 11.38
C SER A 160 10.42 -5.65 10.74
N THR A 161 9.89 -5.85 9.53
CA THR A 161 9.92 -7.15 8.84
C THR A 161 10.65 -7.01 7.51
N VAL A 162 11.86 -7.53 7.45
CA VAL A 162 12.64 -7.73 6.22
C VAL A 162 12.31 -9.11 5.66
N ILE A 163 12.33 -9.26 4.34
CA ILE A 163 12.22 -10.57 3.69
C ILE A 163 13.54 -11.32 3.91
N GLY A 164 13.47 -12.57 4.38
CA GLY A 164 14.61 -13.48 4.40
C GLY A 164 14.58 -14.47 3.24
N LYS A 165 15.43 -15.50 3.33
CA LYS A 165 15.54 -16.54 2.29
C LYS A 165 14.30 -17.43 2.16
N GLU A 166 13.30 -17.29 3.03
CA GLU A 166 12.04 -18.02 2.92
C GLU A 166 11.35 -17.80 1.57
N ILE A 167 11.55 -16.64 0.93
CA ILE A 167 10.99 -16.35 -0.40
C ILE A 167 11.51 -17.29 -1.49
N GLU A 168 12.72 -17.84 -1.34
CA GLU A 168 13.33 -18.77 -2.30
C GLU A 168 12.60 -20.13 -2.34
N GLN A 169 11.78 -20.43 -1.33
CA GLN A 169 11.02 -21.67 -1.24
C GLN A 169 9.60 -21.57 -1.81
N PHE A 170 9.19 -20.39 -2.26
CA PHE A 170 7.88 -20.18 -2.86
C PHE A 170 7.83 -20.80 -4.26
N ASP A 171 6.66 -21.24 -4.70
CA ASP A 171 6.46 -21.84 -6.02
C ASP A 171 6.32 -20.78 -7.12
N GLY A 172 6.03 -19.54 -6.74
CA GLY A 172 5.98 -18.40 -7.64
C GLY A 172 5.91 -17.07 -6.92
N ALA A 173 6.12 -15.99 -7.66
CA ALA A 173 5.89 -14.64 -7.17
C ALA A 173 5.05 -13.83 -8.16
N TRP A 174 4.17 -12.99 -7.62
CA TRP A 174 3.50 -11.93 -8.34
C TRP A 174 4.06 -10.61 -7.85
N TYR A 175 4.43 -9.70 -8.75
CA TYR A 175 4.98 -8.42 -8.34
C TYR A 175 4.33 -7.23 -9.06
N ILE A 176 4.21 -6.12 -8.34
CA ILE A 176 3.84 -4.82 -8.90
C ILE A 176 5.08 -3.93 -8.92
N GLY A 177 5.31 -3.26 -10.05
CA GLY A 177 6.42 -2.34 -10.23
C GLY A 177 7.03 -2.43 -11.63
N ASN A 178 8.20 -1.83 -11.79
CA ASN A 178 9.03 -1.97 -12.98
C ASN A 178 10.20 -2.95 -12.72
N LYS A 179 11.05 -3.15 -13.73
CA LYS A 179 12.24 -4.01 -13.61
C LYS A 179 13.16 -3.58 -12.48
N TYR A 180 13.38 -2.27 -12.30
CA TYR A 180 14.21 -1.73 -11.22
C TYR A 180 13.69 -2.11 -9.83
N ASN A 181 12.38 -2.07 -9.60
CA ASN A 181 11.79 -2.55 -8.34
C ASN A 181 12.02 -4.04 -8.15
N PHE A 182 11.87 -4.84 -9.20
CA PHE A 182 12.05 -6.29 -9.11
C PHE A 182 13.51 -6.68 -8.85
N HIS A 183 14.48 -6.03 -9.49
CA HIS A 183 15.91 -6.27 -9.29
C HIS A 183 16.40 -6.01 -7.86
N SER A 184 15.64 -5.28 -7.04
CA SER A 184 15.93 -5.17 -5.60
C SER A 184 15.86 -6.50 -4.84
N TYR A 185 15.31 -7.54 -5.47
CA TYR A 185 15.23 -8.90 -4.94
C TYR A 185 16.32 -9.84 -5.48
N ASP A 186 17.26 -9.36 -6.30
CA ASP A 186 18.34 -10.17 -6.89
C ASP A 186 19.30 -10.77 -5.84
N CYS A 187 19.23 -10.27 -4.59
CA CYS A 187 19.89 -10.88 -3.44
C CYS A 187 19.30 -12.26 -3.05
N PHE A 188 18.19 -12.67 -3.66
CA PHE A 188 17.54 -13.96 -3.46
C PHE A 188 17.47 -14.76 -4.78
N LYS A 189 17.42 -16.09 -4.66
CA LYS A 189 17.01 -16.95 -5.77
C LYS A 189 15.50 -16.88 -5.95
N MET A 190 15.05 -15.88 -6.70
CA MET A 190 13.61 -15.63 -6.89
C MET A 190 12.91 -16.78 -7.63
N PRO A 191 11.71 -17.19 -7.19
CA PRO A 191 10.92 -18.17 -7.91
C PRO A 191 10.38 -17.58 -9.23
N PRO A 192 9.76 -18.40 -10.11
CA PRO A 192 9.09 -17.89 -11.31
C PRO A 192 8.19 -16.69 -10.98
N SER A 193 8.52 -15.53 -11.56
CA SER A 193 7.98 -14.24 -11.15
C SER A 193 7.20 -13.58 -12.28
N PHE A 194 5.97 -13.16 -11.99
CA PHE A 194 5.02 -12.63 -12.96
C PHE A 194 4.58 -11.21 -12.58
N ARG A 195 4.69 -10.29 -13.53
CA ARG A 195 4.34 -8.89 -13.32
C ARG A 195 2.83 -8.71 -13.35
N ILE A 196 2.27 -8.11 -12.30
CA ILE A 196 0.93 -7.54 -12.31
C ILE A 196 1.06 -6.07 -12.72
N VAL A 197 0.48 -5.74 -13.87
CA VAL A 197 0.44 -4.36 -14.37
C VAL A 197 -0.50 -3.55 -13.49
N ASN A 198 -0.03 -2.40 -13.03
CA ASN A 198 -0.86 -1.50 -12.24
C ASN A 198 -1.95 -0.89 -13.13
N SER A 199 -3.16 -0.66 -12.60
CA SER A 199 -4.19 0.04 -13.39
C SER A 199 -3.80 1.50 -13.60
N GLY A 200 -3.96 1.95 -14.85
CA GLY A 200 -4.19 3.36 -15.14
C GLY A 200 -5.69 3.64 -15.16
N TYR A 201 -6.05 4.89 -14.90
CA TYR A 201 -7.39 5.39 -15.20
C TYR A 201 -7.31 6.09 -16.55
N ALA A 202 -8.17 5.69 -17.49
CA ALA A 202 -8.43 6.47 -18.68
C ALA A 202 -9.42 7.56 -18.29
N PHE A 203 -8.97 8.80 -18.31
CA PHE A 203 -9.85 9.94 -18.15
C PHE A 203 -10.11 10.52 -19.54
N ASP A 204 -11.36 10.82 -19.84
CA ASP A 204 -11.76 11.45 -21.11
C ASP A 204 -11.56 12.97 -21.02
N TRP A 205 -10.30 13.39 -20.84
CA TRP A 205 -9.94 14.81 -20.75
C TRP A 205 -10.23 15.58 -22.04
N ALA A 206 -10.42 14.88 -23.16
CA ALA A 206 -10.67 15.48 -24.46
C ALA A 206 -12.00 16.27 -24.50
N LYS A 207 -12.90 16.03 -23.54
CA LYS A 207 -14.19 16.75 -23.42
C LYS A 207 -14.11 18.05 -22.64
N GLU A 208 -13.01 18.32 -21.95
CA GLU A 208 -12.84 19.53 -21.15
C GLU A 208 -11.87 20.47 -21.86
N ASN A 209 -12.34 21.66 -22.28
CA ASN A 209 -11.49 22.76 -22.73
C ASN A 209 -10.72 23.32 -21.53
N ILE A 210 -9.74 22.57 -21.03
CA ILE A 210 -8.89 22.99 -19.92
C ILE A 210 -7.72 23.77 -20.51
N GLU A 211 -7.74 25.09 -20.34
CA GLU A 211 -6.55 25.91 -20.57
C GLU A 211 -5.46 25.50 -19.58
N ARG A 212 -4.28 25.16 -20.10
CA ARG A 212 -3.13 24.77 -19.29
C ARG A 212 -2.20 25.98 -19.18
N ASP A 213 -1.92 26.39 -17.95
CA ASP A 213 -0.83 27.33 -17.69
C ASP A 213 0.51 26.60 -17.68
N SER A 214 1.35 26.91 -18.68
CA SER A 214 2.71 26.36 -18.82
C SER A 214 3.66 26.71 -17.66
N LYS A 215 3.30 27.69 -16.81
CA LYS A 215 4.09 28.11 -15.66
C LYS A 215 3.63 27.49 -14.33
N SER A 216 2.58 26.68 -14.36
CA SER A 216 1.96 26.08 -13.18
C SER A 216 2.20 24.57 -13.12
N PHE A 217 2.81 24.11 -12.02
CA PHE A 217 3.16 22.72 -11.79
C PHE A 217 2.47 22.17 -10.55
N VAL A 218 2.12 20.88 -10.57
CA VAL A 218 1.50 20.20 -9.41
C VAL A 218 2.42 19.08 -8.93
N PHE A 219 2.80 19.14 -7.65
CA PHE A 219 3.36 18.02 -6.92
C PHE A 219 2.24 17.32 -6.14
N PHE A 220 1.87 16.11 -6.56
CA PHE A 220 0.79 15.35 -5.94
C PHE A 220 1.30 14.05 -5.32
N ALA A 221 1.32 13.98 -3.98
CA ALA A 221 1.92 12.86 -3.28
C ALA A 221 1.32 12.60 -1.88
N SER A 222 1.17 11.32 -1.52
CA SER A 222 0.99 10.91 -0.11
C SER A 222 2.24 11.19 0.75
N SER A 223 2.39 10.59 1.93
CA SER A 223 3.54 10.78 2.83
C SER A 223 4.92 10.48 2.24
N GLY A 224 5.98 10.95 2.92
CA GLY A 224 7.39 10.70 2.57
C GLY A 224 7.88 11.64 1.48
N GLN A 225 7.82 12.95 1.74
CA GLN A 225 7.99 13.95 0.69
C GLN A 225 9.42 14.04 0.16
N VAL A 226 10.43 13.95 1.03
CA VAL A 226 11.85 13.97 0.65
C VAL A 226 12.19 12.80 -0.27
N HIS A 227 11.72 11.60 0.05
CA HIS A 227 11.90 10.44 -0.81
C HIS A 227 11.27 10.63 -2.21
N LYS A 228 10.26 11.49 -2.31
CA LYS A 228 9.58 11.84 -3.57
C LYS A 228 10.15 13.09 -4.23
N GLY A 229 11.19 13.70 -3.65
CA GLY A 229 11.91 14.83 -4.21
C GLY A 229 11.23 16.19 -4.01
N LEU A 230 10.30 16.34 -3.06
CA LEU A 230 9.70 17.65 -2.79
C LEU A 230 10.75 18.68 -2.34
N ASP A 231 11.72 18.26 -1.53
CA ASP A 231 12.83 19.11 -1.10
C ASP A 231 13.59 19.70 -2.29
N LEU A 232 13.90 18.88 -3.29
CA LEU A 232 14.58 19.31 -4.51
C LEU A 232 13.71 20.25 -5.36
N LEU A 233 12.41 19.97 -5.47
CA LEU A 233 11.48 20.86 -6.19
C LEU A 233 11.38 22.23 -5.52
N LEU A 234 11.31 22.26 -4.19
CA LEU A 234 11.25 23.52 -3.46
C LEU A 234 12.55 24.32 -3.58
N GLU A 235 13.72 23.66 -3.55
CA GLU A 235 15.02 24.27 -3.83
C GLU A 235 15.07 24.85 -5.26
N LEU A 236 14.65 24.09 -6.27
CA LEU A 236 14.63 24.53 -7.66
C LEU A 236 13.69 25.74 -7.88
N PHE A 237 12.48 25.68 -7.35
CA PHE A 237 11.49 26.74 -7.56
C PHE A 237 11.87 28.05 -6.88
N SER A 238 12.40 27.98 -5.66
CA SER A 238 12.84 29.16 -4.92
C SER A 238 14.07 29.84 -5.53
N GLN A 239 15.03 29.05 -6.02
CA GLN A 239 16.31 29.59 -6.51
C GLN A 239 16.28 29.96 -7.99
N HIS A 240 15.57 29.18 -8.82
CA HIS A 240 15.71 29.24 -10.27
C HIS A 240 14.41 29.51 -11.02
N LEU A 241 13.24 29.27 -10.44
CA LEU A 241 11.95 29.37 -11.15
C LEU A 241 10.98 30.37 -10.50
N LYS A 242 11.44 31.61 -10.31
CA LYS A 242 10.66 32.67 -9.62
C LYS A 242 9.35 33.06 -10.30
N ASP A 243 9.25 32.87 -11.62
CA ASP A 243 8.04 33.15 -12.41
C ASP A 243 7.10 31.94 -12.53
N TYR A 244 7.41 30.84 -11.84
CA TYR A 244 6.65 29.60 -11.90
C TYR A 244 5.97 29.30 -10.57
N THR A 245 4.83 28.62 -10.63
CA THR A 245 4.05 28.22 -9.45
C THR A 245 4.14 26.71 -9.25
N LEU A 246 4.48 26.29 -8.02
CA LEU A 246 4.39 24.88 -7.60
C LEU A 246 3.24 24.69 -6.61
N TYR A 247 2.18 24.01 -7.04
CA TYR A 247 1.10 23.56 -6.18
C TYR A 247 1.50 22.26 -5.48
N VAL A 248 1.69 22.32 -4.16
CA VAL A 248 2.07 21.15 -3.35
C VAL A 248 0.83 20.54 -2.71
N CYS A 249 0.44 19.36 -3.18
CA CYS A 249 -0.73 18.62 -2.71
C CYS A 249 -0.30 17.30 -2.06
N GLY A 250 -0.48 17.17 -0.75
CA GLY A 250 -0.10 15.95 -0.05
C GLY A 250 -0.64 15.73 1.36
N TRP A 251 -0.45 14.51 1.87
CA TRP A 251 -0.90 14.11 3.20
C TRP A 251 0.17 14.42 4.26
N LYS A 252 -0.23 15.02 5.39
CA LYS A 252 0.65 15.48 6.49
C LYS A 252 1.72 16.53 6.09
N LEU A 253 1.39 17.42 5.15
CA LEU A 253 2.25 18.52 4.69
C LEU A 253 2.80 19.39 5.84
N ARG A 254 1.96 19.77 6.81
CA ARG A 254 2.23 20.92 7.70
C ARG A 254 3.48 20.82 8.59
N LYS A 255 3.99 19.62 8.91
CA LYS A 255 5.24 19.50 9.70
C LYS A 255 6.49 19.43 8.82
N GLU A 256 6.41 18.75 7.67
CA GLU A 256 7.56 18.60 6.77
C GLU A 256 7.74 19.84 5.89
N CYS A 257 6.66 20.40 5.34
CA CYS A 257 6.71 21.65 4.58
C CYS A 257 7.19 22.81 5.43
N ASN A 258 6.72 22.97 6.67
CA ASN A 258 7.21 24.07 7.51
C ASN A 258 8.72 23.99 7.74
N LEU A 259 9.29 22.79 7.95
CA LEU A 259 10.73 22.63 8.11
C LEU A 259 11.47 22.89 6.80
N LEU A 260 10.94 22.40 5.68
CA LEU A 260 11.53 22.61 4.36
C LEU A 260 11.46 24.10 3.96
N GLU A 261 10.30 24.75 4.04
CA GLU A 261 10.08 26.18 3.76
C GLU A 261 10.92 27.09 4.66
N MET A 262 11.04 26.80 5.96
CA MET A 262 11.90 27.57 6.87
C MET A 262 13.39 27.51 6.49
N SER A 263 13.84 26.48 5.77
CA SER A 263 15.21 26.46 5.24
C SER A 263 15.35 27.28 3.98
N ILE A 264 14.28 27.44 3.20
CA ILE A 264 14.25 28.08 1.88
C ILE A 264 14.01 29.57 2.08
N GLY A 265 14.93 30.20 2.80
CA GLY A 265 15.11 31.65 2.81
C GLY A 265 15.76 32.11 1.52
#